data_AF-A0A126PA97-F1
#
_entry.id   AF-A0A126PA97-F1
#
_cell.length_a   1.000
_cell.length_b   1.000
_cell.length_c   1.000
_cell.angle_alpha   90.00
_cell.angle_beta   90.00
_cell.angle_gamma   90.00
#
_symmetry.space_group_name_H-M   'P 1'
#
loop_
_entity.id
_entity.type
_entity.pdbx_description
1 polymer ?
#
loop_
_entity_poly.entity_id
_entity_poly.type
_entity_poly.pdbx_seq_one_letter_code
_entity_poly.pdbx_strand_id
1 'polypeptide(L)' 'MNQDGQMAARVAQALGMSEAVLGKWVRAARAQAVRPVGSEALEQENKQLRAQLARAEMERDILKKALTIFSQPTGR' A
#
# COMPACT_ATOMS: atom_id res chain seq x y z
N MET A 1 11.25 -7.17 34.36
CA MET A 1 12.05 -6.63 33.24
C MET A 1 11.82 -7.54 32.05
N ASN A 2 11.02 -7.12 31.08
CA ASN A 2 10.58 -7.97 29.97
C ASN A 2 11.69 -8.10 28.92
N GLN A 3 11.65 -9.12 28.06
CA GLN A 3 12.71 -9.44 27.08
C GLN A 3 13.07 -8.24 26.19
N ASP A 4 12.08 -7.44 25.78
CA ASP A 4 12.28 -6.23 24.99
C ASP A 4 13.11 -5.16 25.72
N GLY A 5 12.94 -5.02 27.04
CA GLY A 5 13.74 -4.10 27.85
C GLY A 5 15.20 -4.56 27.98
N GLN A 6 15.42 -5.88 28.11
CA GLN A 6 16.77 -6.45 28.12
C GLN A 6 17.48 -6.27 26.77
N MET A 7 16.74 -6.40 25.66
CA MET A 7 17.23 -6.14 24.31
C MET A 7 17.60 -4.67 24.13
N ALA A 8 16.73 -3.74 24.56
CA ALA A 8 16.98 -2.30 24.46
C ALA A 8 18.23 -1.88 25.27
N ALA A 9 18.39 -2.40 26.49
CA ALA A 9 19.57 -2.14 27.31
C ALA A 9 20.87 -2.61 26.65
N ARG A 10 20.88 -3.82 26.06
CA ARG A 10 22.04 -4.36 25.33
C ARG A 10 22.38 -3.54 24.09
N VAL A 11 21.38 -3.14 23.32
CA VAL A 11 21.57 -2.29 22.13
C VAL A 11 22.10 -0.92 22.54
N ALA A 12 21.56 -0.31 23.60
CA ALA A 12 22.04 0.97 24.10
C ALA A 12 23.51 0.89 24.52
N GLN A 13 23.89 -0.18 25.23
CA GLN A 13 25.28 -0.43 25.62
C GLN A 13 26.20 -0.62 24.40
N ALA A 14 25.80 -1.41 23.41
CA ALA A 14 26.57 -1.63 22.18
C ALA A 14 26.78 -0.34 21.37
N LEU A 15 25.82 0.58 21.44
CA LEU A 15 25.88 1.89 20.79
C LEU A 15 26.55 2.96 21.65
N GLY A 16 27.00 2.64 22.88
CA GLY A 16 27.63 3.58 23.79
C GLY A 16 26.71 4.71 24.27
N MET A 17 25.39 4.46 24.32
CA MET A 17 24.37 5.45 24.68
C MET A 17 23.50 4.97 25.85
N SER A 18 22.76 5.89 26.48
CA SER A 18 21.82 5.50 27.53
C SER A 18 20.53 4.90 26.96
N GLU A 19 19.95 3.94 27.70
CA GLU A 19 18.68 3.29 27.35
C GLU A 19 17.54 4.32 27.20
N ALA A 20 17.57 5.39 27.99
CA ALA A 20 16.61 6.48 27.91
C ALA A 20 16.66 7.22 26.55
N VAL A 21 17.86 7.47 26.02
CA VAL A 21 18.03 8.14 24.72
C VAL A 21 17.62 7.20 23.59
N LEU A 22 18.04 5.93 23.64
CA LEU A 22 17.61 4.93 22.66
C LEU A 22 16.09 4.77 22.66
N GLY A 23 15.47 4.70 23.84
CA GLY A 23 14.01 4.65 23.98
C GLY A 23 13.30 5.88 23.41
N LYS A 24 13.88 7.07 23.56
CA LYS A 24 13.36 8.30 22.94
C LYS A 24 13.42 8.21 21.40
N TRP A 25 14.52 7.73 20.84
CA TRP A 25 14.67 7.56 19.39
C TRP A 25 13.74 6.51 18.82
N VAL A 26 13.59 5.36 19.48
CA VAL A 26 12.65 4.31 19.07
C VAL A 26 11.22 4.83 19.07
N ARG A 27 10.81 5.59 20.10
CA ARG A 27 9.49 6.23 20.13
C ARG A 27 9.32 7.26 19.00
N ALA A 28 10.33 8.09 18.75
CA ALA A 28 10.28 9.08 17.68
C ALA A 28 10.24 8.45 16.28
N ALA A 29 10.97 7.34 16.06
CA ALA A 29 10.95 6.59 14.82
C ALA A 29 9.60 5.88 14.61
N ARG A 30 9.02 5.30 15.66
CA ARG A 30 7.67 4.71 15.60
C ARG A 30 6.59 5.76 15.34
N ALA A 31 6.72 6.95 15.92
CA ALA A 31 5.82 8.07 15.65
C ALA A 31 5.93 8.58 14.21
N GLN A 32 7.14 8.60 13.63
CA GLN A 32 7.36 8.90 12.21
C GLN A 32 6.92 7.77 11.27
N ALA A 33 6.92 6.52 11.74
CA ALA A 33 6.41 5.38 11.01
C ALA A 33 4.87 5.28 11.00
N VAL A 34 4.18 6.16 11.72
CA VAL A 34 2.74 6.36 11.51
C VAL A 34 2.56 6.82 10.07
N ARG A 35 1.77 6.05 9.31
CA ARG A 35 1.60 6.06 7.84
C ARG A 35 2.04 7.38 7.18
N PRO A 36 2.88 7.32 6.12
CA PRO A 36 3.29 8.53 5.41
C PRO A 36 2.05 9.33 5.02
N VAL A 37 2.06 10.62 5.35
CA VAL A 37 0.99 11.57 5.01
C VAL A 37 0.67 11.39 3.52
N GLY A 38 -0.57 11.01 3.21
CA GLY A 38 -1.02 10.71 1.84
C GLY A 38 -1.27 9.23 1.53
N SER A 39 -0.87 8.27 2.38
CA SER A 39 -1.09 6.83 2.14
C SER A 39 -2.57 6.49 1.92
N GLU A 40 -3.48 7.07 2.71
CA GLU A 40 -4.91 6.76 2.62
C GLU A 40 -5.56 7.38 1.38
N ALA A 41 -5.21 8.63 1.05
CA ALA A 41 -5.68 9.28 -0.17
C ALA A 41 -5.20 8.52 -1.43
N LEU A 42 -3.94 8.09 -1.45
CA LEU A 42 -3.38 7.28 -2.53
C LEU A 42 -4.02 5.89 -2.60
N GLU A 43 -4.28 5.23 -1.47
CA GLU A 43 -5.01 3.95 -1.41
C GLU A 43 -6.43 4.10 -2.00
N GLN A 44 -7.12 5.19 -1.67
CA GLN A 44 -8.46 5.46 -2.15
C GLN A 44 -8.49 5.80 -3.64
N GLU A 45 -7.55 6.62 -4.12
CA GLU A 45 -7.37 6.91 -5.54
C GLU A 45 -7.04 5.64 -6.32
N ASN A 46 -6.12 4.80 -5.82
CA ASN A 46 -5.77 3.53 -6.46
C ASN A 46 -6.98 2.61 -6.60
N LYS A 47 -7.83 2.54 -5.56
CA LYS A 47 -9.08 1.78 -5.60
C LYS A 47 -10.05 2.33 -6.65
N GLN A 48 -10.21 3.65 -6.74
CA GLN A 48 -11.07 4.29 -7.73
C GLN A 48 -10.57 4.04 -9.16
N LEU A 49 -9.28 4.18 -9.40
CA LEU A 49 -8.66 3.94 -10.71
C LEU A 49 -8.83 2.48 -11.15
N ARG A 50 -8.65 1.51 -10.24
CA ARG A 50 -8.90 0.10 -10.54
C ARG A 50 -10.35 -0.18 -10.91
N ALA A 51 -11.31 0.45 -10.23
CA ALA A 51 -12.72 0.30 -10.55
C ALA A 51 -13.08 0.88 -11.92
N GLN A 52 -12.50 2.04 -12.27
CA GLN A 52 -12.67 2.65 -13.60
C GLN A 52 -12.05 1.79 -14.70
N LEU A 53 -10.85 1.24 -14.47
CA LEU A 53 -10.18 0.34 -15.40
C LEU A 53 -11.02 -0.91 -15.68
N ALA A 54 -11.51 -1.58 -14.63
CA ALA A 54 -12.35 -2.77 -14.78
C ALA A 54 -13.64 -2.49 -15.58
N ARG A 55 -14.25 -1.31 -15.37
CA ARG A 55 -15.42 -0.88 -16.15
C ARG A 55 -15.07 -0.67 -17.63
N ALA A 56 -14.00 0.06 -17.91
CA ALA A 56 -13.55 0.32 -19.29
C ALA A 56 -13.18 -0.98 -20.03
N GLU A 57 -12.55 -1.93 -19.35
CA GLU A 57 -12.24 -3.25 -19.91
C GLU A 57 -13.52 -4.04 -20.26
N MET A 58 -14.52 -4.01 -19.38
CA MET A 58 -15.82 -4.64 -19.63
C MET A 58 -16.54 -4.01 -20.83
N GLU A 59 -16.60 -2.68 -20.89
CA GLU A 59 -17.21 -1.94 -22.00
C GLU A 59 -16.51 -2.28 -23.33
N ARG A 60 -15.17 -2.27 -23.35
CA ARG A 60 -14.38 -2.69 -24.50
C ARG A 60 -14.73 -4.11 -24.94
N ASP A 61 -14.88 -5.04 -24.01
CA ASP A 61 -15.16 -6.43 -24.33
C ASP A 61 -16.59 -6.64 -24.85
N ILE A 62 -17.55 -5.87 -24.35
CA ILE A 62 -18.92 -5.82 -24.91
C ILE A 62 -18.88 -5.31 -26.35
N LEU A 63 -18.18 -4.19 -26.59
CA LEU A 63 -18.05 -3.62 -27.93
C LEU A 63 -17.37 -4.57 -28.90
N LYS A 64 -16.33 -5.29 -28.47
CA LYS A 64 -15.70 -6.33 -29.28
C LYS A 64 -16.67 -7.45 -29.67
N LYS A 65 -17.49 -7.94 -28.72
CA LYS A 65 -18.50 -8.96 -29.00
C LYS A 65 -19.55 -8.46 -30.00
N ALA A 66 -20.02 -7.23 -29.83
CA ALA A 66 -20.96 -6.60 -30.75
C ALA A 66 -20.36 -6.47 -32.17
N LEU A 67 -19.13 -5.97 -32.27
CA LEU A 67 -18.43 -5.84 -33.54
C LEU A 67 -18.29 -7.19 -34.26
N THR A 68 -17.95 -8.26 -33.54
CA THR A 68 -17.88 -9.61 -34.12
C THR A 68 -19.23 -10.05 -34.69
N ILE A 69 -20.34 -9.79 -34.00
CA ILE A 69 -21.68 -10.13 -34.50
C ILE A 69 -21.99 -9.34 -35.78
N PHE A 70 -21.74 -8.02 -35.77
CA PHE A 70 -22.05 -7.16 -36.92
C PHE A 70 -21.12 -7.35 -38.12
N SER A 71 -19.90 -7.87 -37.90
CA SER A 71 -18.91 -8.11 -38.96
C SER A 71 -19.05 -9.48 -39.63
N GLN A 72 -19.91 -10.36 -39.13
CA GLN A 72 -20.20 -11.63 -39.80
C GLN A 72 -21.00 -11.37 -41.09
N PRO A 73 -20.56 -11.86 -42.26
CA PRO A 73 -21.32 -11.70 -43.49
C PRO A 73 -22.67 -12.40 -43.35
N THR A 74 -23.75 -11.65 -43.48
CA THR A 74 -25.09 -12.23 -43.62
C THR A 74 -25.07 -13.09 -44.89
N GLY A 75 -25.11 -14.40 -44.73
CA GLY A 75 -25.04 -15.36 -45.83
C GLY A 75 -26.10 -15.06 -46.90
N ARG A 76 -25.67 -15.04 -48.16
CA ARG A 76 -26.52 -15.16 -49.35
C ARG A 76 -27.05 -16.57 -49.48
#